data_AF-A0A935WZD0-F1
#
_entry.id   AF-A0A935WZD0-F1
#
_cell.length_a   1.000
_cell.length_b   1.000
_cell.length_c   1.000
_cell.angle_alpha   90.00
_cell.angle_beta   90.00
_cell.angle_gamma   90.00
#
_symmetry.space_group_name_H-M   'P 1'
#
loop_
_entity.id
_entity.type
_entity.pdbx_description
1 polymer ?
#
loop_
_entity_poly.entity_id
_entity_poly.type
_entity_poly.pdbx_seq_one_letter_code
_entity_poly.pdbx_strand_id
1 'polypeptide(L)'
;MRYLEGHSGWRVQIPPFLLLSIIGCAAGSSDSRGSFGQAGTPCRTTDDCPTPEICIALECRLPGSTRIESGVGLEITPPADSVYRRTQVVNATITASPFEVRMVKPTLYDADLRDPEASGATVAAHVTILGHPRIAGREVDVSGYLLAGVRTRLRLLEGTYTVRLSPTRDDRPAFDFTGFTVRATDEVLVKTFELPVRGCSDTSAPLCYRRLTGRVHRRGDPATPVPNAEVQARAASSGLASTIAVADADGHYEVLLPASDDTEFELTAVPPRVSGRPAWSFRETIVVGREDRTKDLALEAPSETPTPSAQEVVIRVVGRKTNPRSEATEADVAAAKVTLTATRTPEGRPALHRLEGLTDAEGFLRFDEDSGGGAPQAVALFRTKYALTVTPPRSSPFRAMQQTLNFSGPSAEPTTEPTNESLVLPPKVMVEGLIESDLGMPVEGARVDLIPLGESALASPVPATTTTEGRYMILAEPGRYLVRVEAPPAPADDTTPSAAMRTQAQRFVTYTVPDVERVVSPTIALVGGVTVEGLVRDANTEEGIPDASVELFLPVDGRVISIGEAHTDDLGHFRAIAPSAL
;
A
#
# COMPACT_ATOMS: atom_id res chain seq x y z
N MET A 1 -49.46 -17.17 -50.92
CA MET A 1 -50.75 -16.44 -50.77
C MET A 1 -50.57 -15.54 -49.54
N ARG A 2 -50.38 -14.21 -49.56
CA ARG A 2 -50.46 -13.10 -50.54
C ARG A 2 -49.21 -12.21 -50.45
N TYR A 3 -48.93 -11.54 -51.56
CA TYR A 3 -48.02 -10.41 -51.80
C TYR A 3 -48.30 -9.17 -50.92
N LEU A 4 -47.27 -8.33 -50.72
CA LEU A 4 -47.30 -6.91 -51.14
C LEU A 4 -45.88 -6.29 -51.18
N GLU A 5 -45.59 -5.69 -52.32
CA GLU A 5 -44.42 -4.88 -52.67
C GLU A 5 -44.51 -3.46 -52.05
N GLY A 6 -43.37 -2.75 -52.01
CA GLY A 6 -43.32 -1.32 -51.73
C GLY A 6 -41.91 -0.73 -51.86
N HIS A 7 -41.53 -0.34 -53.07
CA HIS A 7 -40.34 0.47 -53.36
C HIS A 7 -40.54 1.94 -52.97
N SER A 8 -39.48 2.58 -52.48
CA SER A 8 -39.16 3.98 -52.81
C SER A 8 -37.66 4.22 -52.63
N GLY A 9 -36.97 4.41 -53.75
CA GLY A 9 -35.56 4.78 -53.77
C GLY A 9 -35.35 6.29 -53.67
N TRP A 10 -34.12 6.67 -53.34
CA TRP A 10 -33.51 7.93 -53.75
C TRP A 10 -32.11 7.64 -54.29
N ARG A 11 -31.86 8.10 -55.52
CA ARG A 11 -30.53 8.22 -56.14
C ARG A 11 -30.01 9.62 -55.86
N VAL A 12 -28.74 9.74 -55.49
CA VAL A 12 -27.94 10.94 -55.75
C VAL A 12 -26.79 10.55 -56.67
N GLN A 13 -26.61 11.36 -57.71
CA GLN A 13 -25.74 11.18 -58.86
C GLN A 13 -24.61 12.22 -58.76
N ILE A 14 -23.36 11.81 -58.88
CA ILE A 14 -22.20 12.70 -59.07
C ILE A 14 -21.38 12.13 -60.26
N PRO A 15 -21.03 12.95 -61.28
CA PRO A 15 -20.38 12.48 -62.50
C PRO A 15 -18.83 12.41 -62.41
N PRO A 16 -18.17 11.74 -63.38
CA PRO A 16 -16.79 11.25 -63.30
C PRO A 16 -15.79 12.05 -64.15
N PHE A 17 -14.48 12.02 -63.82
CA PHE A 17 -13.31 12.14 -64.72
C PHE A 17 -12.06 11.65 -63.94
N LEU A 18 -11.51 10.45 -64.25
CA LEU A 18 -10.29 10.16 -65.07
C LEU A 18 -8.96 10.53 -64.33
N LEU A 19 -7.95 9.64 -64.18
CA LEU A 19 -7.36 8.74 -65.17
C LEU A 19 -6.62 7.53 -64.55
N LEU A 20 -6.76 6.40 -65.25
CA LEU A 20 -6.01 5.14 -65.17
C LEU A 20 -4.51 5.32 -65.45
N SER A 21 -3.68 4.47 -64.83
CA SER A 21 -2.73 3.62 -65.57
C SER A 21 -2.22 2.45 -64.71
N ILE A 22 -2.76 1.27 -64.99
CA ILE A 22 -2.08 -0.03 -64.81
C ILE A 22 -2.02 -0.64 -66.20
N ILE A 23 -0.83 -1.09 -66.61
CA ILE A 23 -0.51 -2.35 -67.31
C ILE A 23 0.90 -2.20 -67.92
N GLY A 24 1.76 -3.16 -67.62
CA GLY A 24 3.05 -3.30 -68.30
C GLY A 24 3.92 -4.41 -67.74
N CYS A 25 3.44 -5.66 -67.75
CA CYS A 25 4.32 -6.82 -67.70
C CYS A 25 5.15 -6.87 -68.99
N ALA A 26 6.48 -6.91 -68.86
CA ALA A 26 7.37 -7.38 -69.91
C ALA A 26 8.33 -8.40 -69.30
N ALA A 27 8.19 -9.64 -69.75
CA ALA A 27 9.15 -10.70 -69.53
C ALA A 27 10.41 -10.43 -70.36
N GLY A 28 11.58 -10.54 -69.73
CA GLY A 28 12.89 -10.48 -70.36
C GLY A 28 13.86 -11.32 -69.56
N SER A 29 14.08 -12.54 -70.03
CA SER A 29 15.03 -13.53 -69.51
C SER A 29 16.48 -13.14 -69.78
N SER A 30 17.37 -13.31 -68.79
CA SER A 30 18.64 -14.06 -68.93
C SER A 30 19.47 -14.01 -67.64
N ASP A 31 19.69 -15.20 -67.06
CA ASP A 31 20.89 -15.67 -66.35
C ASP A 31 21.66 -14.74 -65.38
N SER A 32 21.68 -15.10 -64.08
CA SER A 32 22.66 -16.08 -63.56
C SER A 32 22.64 -16.22 -62.02
N ARG A 33 22.46 -17.47 -61.58
CA ARG A 33 23.04 -18.17 -60.40
C ARG A 33 22.96 -17.52 -59.00
N GLY A 34 22.08 -18.10 -58.16
CA GLY A 34 22.20 -18.12 -56.71
C GLY A 34 21.02 -18.83 -56.02
N SER A 35 21.23 -20.08 -55.59
CA SER A 35 20.34 -20.96 -54.78
C SER A 35 19.82 -20.30 -53.50
N PHE A 36 18.61 -20.54 -52.97
CA PHE A 36 18.12 -21.77 -52.33
C PHE A 36 16.60 -21.69 -52.03
N GLY A 37 15.86 -22.79 -52.24
CA GLY A 37 14.74 -23.26 -51.41
C GLY A 37 13.45 -22.43 -51.28
N GLN A 38 12.41 -22.81 -52.04
CA GLN A 38 11.01 -22.63 -51.63
C GLN A 38 10.65 -23.62 -50.51
N ALA A 39 10.04 -23.13 -49.44
CA ALA A 39 8.96 -23.81 -48.72
C ALA A 39 8.14 -22.73 -48.01
N GLY A 40 6.88 -22.58 -48.41
CA GLY A 40 5.96 -21.65 -47.76
C GLY A 40 5.47 -22.18 -46.42
N THR A 41 5.11 -21.26 -45.53
CA THR A 41 4.02 -21.45 -44.58
C THR A 41 3.23 -20.15 -44.50
N PRO A 42 1.89 -20.18 -44.70
CA PRO A 42 1.05 -19.05 -44.37
C PRO A 42 1.06 -18.87 -42.84
N CYS A 43 1.00 -17.62 -42.38
CA CYS A 43 0.83 -17.30 -40.97
C CYS A 43 -0.34 -18.11 -40.42
N ARG A 44 -0.06 -18.99 -39.44
CA ARG A 44 -1.09 -19.64 -38.64
C ARG A 44 -1.35 -18.73 -37.44
N THR A 45 -2.53 -18.11 -37.39
CA THR A 45 -3.14 -17.71 -36.13
C THR A 45 -3.48 -19.01 -35.39
N THR A 46 -2.88 -19.20 -34.22
CA THR A 46 -3.36 -20.21 -33.27
C THR A 46 -4.52 -19.60 -32.51
N ASP A 47 -5.74 -20.02 -32.83
CA ASP A 47 -7.00 -19.54 -32.22
C ASP A 47 -7.29 -20.16 -30.84
N ASP A 48 -6.34 -20.87 -30.23
CA ASP A 48 -6.54 -21.48 -28.91
C ASP A 48 -5.94 -20.60 -27.81
N CYS A 49 -6.65 -19.53 -27.42
CA CYS A 49 -6.51 -18.96 -26.09
C CYS A 49 -7.81 -19.17 -25.30
N PRO A 50 -7.78 -19.89 -24.16
CA PRO A 50 -8.90 -19.89 -23.25
C PRO A 50 -9.07 -18.47 -22.69
N THR A 51 -10.23 -17.86 -22.93
CA THR A 51 -10.66 -16.66 -22.23
C THR A 51 -10.54 -16.84 -20.71
N PRO A 52 -10.11 -15.82 -19.94
CA PRO A 52 -9.97 -14.41 -20.33
C PRO A 52 -8.53 -13.89 -20.07
N GLU A 53 -7.55 -14.30 -20.86
CA GLU A 53 -6.23 -13.66 -20.85
C GLU A 53 -5.82 -13.27 -22.27
N ILE A 54 -5.28 -12.06 -22.42
CA ILE A 54 -4.77 -11.52 -23.68
C ILE A 54 -3.45 -12.22 -23.98
N CYS A 55 -3.43 -13.05 -25.01
CA CYS A 55 -2.20 -13.68 -25.50
C CYS A 55 -1.48 -12.75 -26.49
N ILE A 56 -0.22 -12.41 -26.23
CA ILE A 56 0.67 -11.75 -27.18
C ILE A 56 1.57 -12.82 -27.80
N ALA A 57 1.43 -13.06 -29.10
CA ALA A 57 2.36 -13.89 -29.88
C ALA A 57 3.31 -12.97 -30.65
N LEU A 58 4.62 -13.05 -30.37
CA LEU A 58 5.65 -12.35 -31.15
C LEU A 58 6.85 -13.27 -31.38
N GLU A 59 7.28 -13.36 -32.64
CA GLU A 59 8.45 -14.13 -33.07
C GLU A 59 9.42 -13.24 -33.87
N CYS A 60 10.72 -13.40 -33.59
CA CYS A 60 11.94 -13.10 -34.38
C CYS A 60 12.98 -12.11 -33.81
N ARG A 61 14.22 -12.32 -34.29
CA ARG A 61 15.53 -12.23 -33.60
C ARG A 61 16.28 -10.90 -33.73
N LEU A 62 17.12 -10.60 -32.74
CA LEU A 62 18.25 -9.65 -32.85
C LEU A 62 19.62 -10.36 -32.83
N PRO A 63 20.65 -9.79 -33.49
CA PRO A 63 22.04 -10.21 -33.36
C PRO A 63 22.68 -9.52 -32.15
N GLY A 64 22.94 -10.27 -31.08
CA GLY A 64 23.55 -9.77 -29.85
C GLY A 64 22.68 -10.07 -28.64
N SER A 65 23.02 -11.15 -27.94
CA SER A 65 22.22 -11.79 -26.90
C SER A 65 22.38 -11.16 -25.52
N THR A 66 21.71 -10.04 -25.27
CA THR A 66 21.35 -9.64 -23.90
C THR A 66 19.84 -9.50 -23.81
N ARG A 67 19.17 -10.62 -23.50
CA ARG A 67 17.81 -10.58 -22.94
C ARG A 67 17.90 -9.86 -21.61
N ILE A 68 17.21 -8.73 -21.48
CA ILE A 68 16.88 -8.17 -20.18
C ILE A 68 15.66 -8.95 -19.71
N GLU A 69 15.85 -9.95 -18.86
CA GLU A 69 14.76 -10.74 -18.25
C GLU A 69 14.04 -9.98 -17.12
N SER A 70 14.35 -8.71 -16.93
CA SER A 70 13.68 -7.83 -15.98
C SER A 70 12.33 -7.39 -16.57
N GLY A 71 11.23 -7.90 -16.04
CA GLY A 71 9.89 -7.42 -16.37
C GLY A 71 9.70 -5.99 -15.87
N VAL A 72 9.36 -5.07 -16.76
CA VAL A 72 8.93 -3.71 -16.41
C VAL A 72 7.42 -3.68 -16.55
N GLY A 73 6.74 -3.20 -15.52
CA GLY A 73 5.31 -2.95 -15.62
C GLY A 73 5.06 -1.56 -16.19
N LEU A 74 3.96 -1.40 -16.90
CA LEU A 74 3.47 -0.11 -17.35
C LEU A 74 2.10 0.16 -16.76
N GLU A 75 1.94 1.35 -16.21
CA GLU A 75 0.72 1.88 -15.65
C GLU A 75 0.22 3.00 -16.58
N ILE A 76 -0.89 2.78 -17.29
CA ILE A 76 -1.39 3.70 -18.32
C ILE A 76 -2.66 4.38 -17.83
N THR A 77 -2.62 5.69 -17.61
CA THR A 77 -3.73 6.53 -17.17
C THR A 77 -4.25 7.41 -18.32
N PRO A 78 -5.51 7.23 -18.78
CA PRO A 78 -6.08 8.05 -19.83
C PRO A 78 -6.34 9.51 -19.39
N PRO A 79 -6.53 10.47 -20.33
CA PRO A 79 -6.89 11.85 -20.02
C PRO A 79 -8.13 11.97 -19.13
N ALA A 80 -8.22 13.05 -18.37
CA ALA A 80 -9.29 13.26 -17.38
C ALA A 80 -10.71 13.30 -18.00
N ASP A 81 -10.84 13.76 -19.24
CA ASP A 81 -12.07 13.84 -20.02
C ASP A 81 -12.38 12.57 -20.83
N SER A 82 -11.47 11.58 -20.78
CA SER A 82 -11.63 10.33 -21.50
C SER A 82 -12.83 9.51 -21.01
N VAL A 83 -13.45 8.79 -21.94
CA VAL A 83 -14.43 7.74 -21.61
C VAL A 83 -13.77 6.56 -20.89
N TYR A 84 -12.46 6.40 -21.10
CA TYR A 84 -11.59 5.49 -20.36
C TYR A 84 -11.25 6.11 -19.01
N ARG A 85 -11.41 5.37 -17.90
CA ARG A 85 -11.09 5.90 -16.57
C ARG A 85 -10.36 4.89 -15.68
N ARG A 86 -9.79 3.85 -16.28
CA ARG A 86 -8.99 2.87 -15.55
C ARG A 86 -7.55 2.98 -16.00
N THR A 87 -6.68 2.96 -15.02
CA THR A 87 -5.29 2.66 -15.20
C THR A 87 -5.10 1.20 -15.62
N GLN A 88 -4.46 0.93 -16.75
CA GLN A 88 -4.10 -0.43 -17.12
C GLN A 88 -2.67 -0.75 -16.72
N VAL A 89 -2.49 -1.91 -16.07
CA VAL A 89 -1.19 -2.45 -15.72
C VAL A 89 -0.80 -3.54 -16.72
N VAL A 90 0.30 -3.33 -17.44
CA VAL A 90 0.83 -4.28 -18.42
C VAL A 90 2.22 -4.72 -17.98
N ASN A 91 2.43 -6.02 -17.76
CA ASN A 91 3.77 -6.56 -17.60
C ASN A 91 4.43 -6.65 -18.99
N ALA A 92 5.28 -5.69 -19.33
CA ALA A 92 6.03 -5.73 -20.56
C ALA A 92 7.42 -6.33 -20.31
N THR A 93 7.78 -7.32 -21.12
CA THR A 93 9.19 -7.62 -21.31
C THR A 93 9.72 -6.60 -22.29
N ILE A 94 10.63 -5.73 -21.87
CA ILE A 94 11.26 -4.74 -22.76
C ILE A 94 12.12 -5.51 -23.75
N THR A 95 11.53 -5.81 -24.91
CA THR A 95 12.24 -6.25 -26.11
C THR A 95 12.42 -5.03 -27.01
N ALA A 96 13.33 -5.10 -27.98
CA ALA A 96 13.62 -3.99 -28.90
C ALA A 96 12.48 -3.73 -29.93
N SER A 97 11.22 -3.92 -29.54
CA SER A 97 10.06 -3.76 -30.41
C SER A 97 8.96 -2.98 -29.69
N PRO A 98 8.26 -2.08 -30.40
CA PRO A 98 7.10 -1.40 -29.85
C PRO A 98 6.00 -2.42 -29.55
N PHE A 99 5.28 -2.21 -28.46
CA PHE A 99 4.14 -3.04 -28.08
C PHE A 99 2.85 -2.23 -28.16
N GLU A 100 1.75 -2.94 -28.43
CA GLU A 100 0.41 -2.37 -28.53
C GLU A 100 -0.35 -2.63 -27.22
N VAL A 101 -0.97 -1.58 -26.67
CA VAL A 101 -1.84 -1.67 -25.50
C VAL A 101 -3.27 -1.30 -25.87
N ARG A 102 -4.21 -2.19 -25.56
CA ARG A 102 -5.65 -2.02 -25.86
C ARG A 102 -6.45 -1.65 -24.62
N MET A 103 -6.97 -0.42 -24.61
CA MET A 103 -7.82 0.09 -23.53
C MET A 103 -9.28 -0.34 -23.73
N VAL A 104 -9.87 -0.97 -22.71
CA VAL A 104 -11.28 -1.40 -22.75
C VAL A 104 -12.17 -0.34 -22.10
N LYS A 105 -13.30 -0.06 -22.75
CA LYS A 105 -14.30 0.91 -22.27
C LYS A 105 -14.96 0.40 -20.97
N PRO A 106 -15.05 1.23 -19.92
CA PRO A 106 -15.68 0.81 -18.67
C PRO A 106 -17.20 0.69 -18.79
N THR A 107 -17.77 -0.21 -17.99
CA THR A 107 -19.20 -0.29 -17.73
C THR A 107 -19.59 0.81 -16.74
N LEU A 108 -20.66 1.54 -17.05
CA LEU A 108 -21.18 2.61 -16.21
C LEU A 108 -22.28 2.07 -15.29
N TYR A 109 -22.18 2.39 -14.00
CA TYR A 109 -23.21 2.12 -13.01
C TYR A 109 -23.73 3.43 -12.44
N ASP A 110 -25.04 3.65 -12.45
CA ASP A 110 -25.68 4.61 -11.57
C ASP A 110 -25.95 3.89 -10.23
N ALA A 111 -25.04 4.10 -9.27
CA ALA A 111 -25.12 3.52 -7.94
C ALA A 111 -25.94 4.41 -7.01
N ASP A 112 -26.79 3.80 -6.21
CA ASP A 112 -27.60 4.47 -5.19
C ASP A 112 -27.39 3.81 -3.82
N LEU A 113 -27.46 4.59 -2.76
CA LEU A 113 -27.39 4.12 -1.39
C LEU A 113 -28.77 4.24 -0.75
N ARG A 114 -29.24 3.16 -0.12
CA ARG A 114 -30.51 3.16 0.60
C ARG A 114 -30.28 2.78 2.05
N ASP A 115 -30.65 3.68 2.97
CA ASP A 115 -30.76 3.35 4.39
C ASP A 115 -32.24 3.06 4.73
N PRO A 116 -32.62 1.80 4.99
CA PRO A 116 -33.99 1.47 5.34
C PRO A 116 -34.46 2.11 6.65
N GLU A 117 -33.56 2.54 7.53
CA GLU A 117 -33.90 3.13 8.84
C GLU A 117 -33.84 4.66 8.84
N ALA A 118 -33.37 5.30 7.77
CA ALA A 118 -33.25 6.75 7.73
C ALA A 118 -34.61 7.40 7.48
N SER A 119 -35.27 7.87 8.54
CA SER A 119 -36.43 8.76 8.44
C SER A 119 -35.98 10.20 8.12
N GLY A 120 -35.54 10.44 6.88
CA GLY A 120 -35.25 11.79 6.37
C GLY A 120 -33.84 12.36 6.63
N ALA A 121 -32.94 11.61 7.26
CA ALA A 121 -31.53 12.00 7.35
C ALA A 121 -30.77 11.63 6.07
N THR A 122 -29.96 12.55 5.54
CA THR A 122 -29.03 12.25 4.44
C THR A 122 -27.93 11.34 4.94
N VAL A 123 -27.94 10.08 4.50
CA VAL A 123 -26.89 9.11 4.83
C VAL A 123 -25.85 9.09 3.73
N ALA A 124 -24.58 9.11 4.10
CA ALA A 124 -23.47 8.93 3.18
C ALA A 124 -22.68 7.68 3.54
N ALA A 125 -22.08 7.04 2.56
CA ALA A 125 -21.12 5.97 2.76
C ALA A 125 -19.93 6.16 1.84
N HIS A 126 -18.72 6.04 2.41
CA HIS A 126 -17.53 5.89 1.62
C HIS A 126 -17.54 4.48 1.00
N VAL A 127 -17.58 4.39 -0.32
CA VAL A 127 -17.51 3.14 -1.07
C VAL A 127 -16.06 2.91 -1.51
N THR A 128 -15.59 1.69 -1.31
CA THR A 128 -14.29 1.20 -1.78
C THR A 128 -14.51 -0.09 -2.55
N ILE A 129 -14.06 -0.16 -3.80
CA ILE A 129 -14.28 -1.31 -4.69
C ILE A 129 -12.92 -1.97 -4.97
N LEU A 130 -12.85 -3.27 -4.73
CA LEU A 130 -11.63 -4.08 -4.75
C LEU A 130 -11.76 -5.22 -5.78
N GLY A 131 -11.06 -5.16 -6.91
CA GLY A 131 -11.11 -6.17 -7.96
C GLY A 131 -10.42 -7.50 -7.62
N HIS A 132 -10.88 -8.57 -8.27
CA HIS A 132 -10.36 -9.93 -8.20
C HIS A 132 -10.11 -10.46 -9.63
N PRO A 133 -8.88 -10.87 -10.00
CA PRO A 133 -7.66 -10.84 -9.18
C PRO A 133 -7.17 -9.41 -8.88
N ARG A 134 -6.54 -9.23 -7.72
CA ARG A 134 -5.97 -7.93 -7.34
C ARG A 134 -4.83 -7.58 -8.28
N ILE A 135 -4.86 -6.38 -8.86
CA ILE A 135 -3.69 -5.84 -9.57
C ILE A 135 -2.61 -5.59 -8.51
N ALA A 136 -1.45 -6.23 -8.66
CA ALA A 136 -0.34 -6.05 -7.73
C ALA A 136 0.04 -4.55 -7.65
N GLY A 137 0.11 -3.99 -6.45
CA GLY A 137 0.38 -2.56 -6.21
C GLY A 137 -0.85 -1.65 -6.16
N ARG A 138 -2.05 -2.14 -6.54
CA ARG A 138 -3.30 -1.38 -6.45
C ARG A 138 -4.32 -2.10 -5.58
N GLU A 139 -4.42 -1.67 -4.33
CA GLU A 139 -5.36 -2.27 -3.38
C GLU A 139 -6.82 -1.85 -3.65
N VAL A 140 -7.05 -0.69 -4.31
CA VAL A 140 -8.38 -0.10 -4.52
C VAL A 140 -8.59 0.29 -6.00
N ASP A 141 -9.65 -0.23 -6.63
CA ASP A 141 -10.00 0.13 -8.01
C ASP A 141 -10.78 1.45 -8.07
N VAL A 142 -11.76 1.64 -7.17
CA VAL A 142 -12.58 2.85 -7.07
C VAL A 142 -12.82 3.18 -5.61
N SER A 143 -12.67 4.45 -5.24
CA SER A 143 -13.11 4.98 -3.94
C SER A 143 -13.90 6.28 -4.11
N GLY A 144 -14.90 6.50 -3.27
CA GLY A 144 -15.68 7.74 -3.30
C GLY A 144 -16.81 7.72 -2.29
N TYR A 145 -17.72 8.69 -2.37
CA TYR A 145 -18.90 8.75 -1.51
C TYR A 145 -20.18 8.46 -2.29
N LEU A 146 -21.02 7.60 -1.73
CA LEU A 146 -22.42 7.44 -2.13
C LEU A 146 -23.28 8.23 -1.15
N LEU A 147 -24.23 9.01 -1.67
CA LEU A 147 -25.20 9.76 -0.88
C LEU A 147 -26.57 9.12 -1.07
N ALA A 148 -27.32 8.92 0.01
CA ALA A 148 -28.61 8.27 -0.06
C ALA A 148 -29.61 9.09 -0.89
N GLY A 149 -30.27 8.43 -1.85
CA GLY A 149 -31.21 9.07 -2.78
C GLY A 149 -30.54 9.88 -3.90
N VAL A 150 -29.21 9.87 -3.98
CA VAL A 150 -28.44 10.50 -5.07
C VAL A 150 -27.78 9.39 -5.87
N ARG A 151 -28.07 9.33 -7.17
CA ARG A 151 -27.37 8.42 -8.08
C ARG A 151 -25.96 8.93 -8.32
N THR A 152 -24.98 8.19 -7.83
CA THR A 152 -23.56 8.42 -8.10
C THR A 152 -23.13 7.51 -9.24
N ARG A 153 -22.54 8.09 -10.29
CA ARG A 153 -22.04 7.32 -11.43
C ARG A 153 -20.68 6.69 -11.11
N LEU A 154 -20.63 5.37 -11.06
CA LEU A 154 -19.41 4.57 -10.96
C LEU A 154 -19.00 4.05 -12.34
N ARG A 155 -17.69 3.90 -12.56
CA ARG A 155 -17.14 3.30 -13.78
C ARG A 155 -16.30 2.10 -13.37
N LEU A 156 -16.64 0.90 -13.86
CA LEU A 156 -15.96 -0.34 -13.49
C LEU A 156 -15.61 -1.13 -14.76
N LEU A 157 -14.47 -1.82 -14.76
CA LEU A 157 -14.16 -2.75 -15.85
C LEU A 157 -14.81 -4.10 -15.58
N GLU A 158 -14.83 -4.93 -16.61
CA GLU A 158 -15.26 -6.32 -16.46
C GLU A 158 -14.38 -7.04 -15.44
N GLY A 159 -15.02 -7.82 -14.55
CA GLY A 159 -14.33 -8.52 -13.48
C GLY A 159 -15.24 -8.80 -12.28
N THR A 160 -14.66 -9.41 -11.25
CA THR A 160 -15.35 -9.66 -9.96
C THR A 160 -14.77 -8.73 -8.91
N TYR A 161 -15.63 -8.16 -8.07
CA TYR A 161 -15.25 -7.16 -7.08
C TYR A 161 -15.77 -7.50 -5.69
N THR A 162 -15.04 -7.04 -4.67
CA THR A 162 -15.57 -6.83 -3.31
C THR A 162 -15.85 -5.35 -3.14
N VAL A 163 -17.10 -5.02 -2.80
CA VAL A 163 -17.53 -3.65 -2.53
C VAL A 163 -17.62 -3.45 -1.03
N ARG A 164 -16.75 -2.62 -0.48
CA ARG A 164 -16.75 -2.21 0.91
C ARG A 164 -17.47 -0.87 1.04
N LEU A 165 -18.39 -0.78 1.99
CA LEU A 165 -19.13 0.43 2.30
C LEU A 165 -18.87 0.80 3.75
N SER A 166 -18.34 2.01 3.98
CA SER A 166 -18.09 2.59 5.29
C SER A 166 -19.03 3.77 5.49
N PRO A 167 -20.17 3.60 6.18
CA PRO A 167 -21.08 4.70 6.49
C PRO A 167 -20.34 5.85 7.17
N THR A 168 -20.70 7.10 6.87
CA THR A 168 -20.10 8.28 7.53
C THR A 168 -20.64 8.51 8.94
N ARG A 169 -21.62 7.71 9.37
CA ARG A 169 -22.14 7.78 10.73
C ARG A 169 -21.35 6.82 11.61
N ASP A 170 -20.78 7.34 12.69
CA ASP A 170 -19.99 6.55 13.66
C ASP A 170 -20.81 5.46 14.36
N ASP A 171 -22.14 5.55 14.27
CA ASP A 171 -23.08 4.60 14.84
C ASP A 171 -23.38 3.40 13.93
N ARG A 172 -22.67 3.26 12.81
CA ARG A 172 -22.76 2.09 11.91
C ARG A 172 -21.38 1.64 11.45
N PRO A 173 -21.04 0.34 11.60
CA PRO A 173 -19.76 -0.15 11.13
C PRO A 173 -19.77 -0.36 9.60
N ALA A 174 -18.58 -0.47 9.04
CA ALA A 174 -18.41 -0.82 7.64
C ALA A 174 -18.88 -2.27 7.35
N PHE A 175 -19.19 -2.55 6.09
CA PHE A 175 -19.59 -3.88 5.64
C PHE A 175 -19.10 -4.15 4.21
N ASP A 176 -18.96 -5.44 3.88
CA ASP A 176 -18.45 -5.90 2.59
C ASP A 176 -19.54 -6.67 1.83
N PHE A 177 -19.63 -6.41 0.51
CA PHE A 177 -20.37 -7.21 -0.46
C PHE A 177 -19.38 -7.89 -1.39
N THR A 178 -19.19 -9.20 -1.22
CA THR A 178 -18.26 -10.00 -2.03
C THR A 178 -18.97 -10.54 -3.29
N GLY A 179 -18.20 -10.75 -4.36
CA GLY A 179 -18.72 -11.38 -5.60
C GLY A 179 -19.51 -10.45 -6.53
N PHE A 180 -19.34 -9.13 -6.42
CA PHE A 180 -19.95 -8.18 -7.35
C PHE A 180 -19.34 -8.34 -8.75
N THR A 181 -20.06 -9.00 -9.66
CA THR A 181 -19.58 -9.27 -11.01
C THR A 181 -20.00 -8.15 -11.96
N VAL A 182 -19.03 -7.55 -12.64
CA VAL A 182 -19.22 -6.57 -13.71
C VAL A 182 -18.95 -7.24 -15.04
N ARG A 183 -19.84 -7.03 -16.01
CA ARG A 183 -19.68 -7.48 -17.40
C ARG A 183 -19.62 -6.26 -18.31
N ALA A 184 -18.78 -6.31 -19.35
CA ALA A 184 -18.72 -5.25 -20.34
C ALA A 184 -20.09 -5.03 -21.01
N THR A 185 -20.59 -3.80 -20.97
CA THR A 185 -21.81 -3.38 -21.67
C THR A 185 -21.75 -1.89 -21.99
N ASP A 186 -22.42 -1.48 -23.07
CA ASP A 186 -22.61 -0.08 -23.45
C ASP A 186 -23.75 0.61 -22.69
N GLU A 187 -24.56 -0.16 -21.97
CA GLU A 187 -25.69 0.36 -21.19
C GLU A 187 -25.24 0.87 -19.81
N VAL A 188 -25.93 1.90 -19.30
CA VAL A 188 -25.78 2.34 -17.91
C VAL A 188 -26.64 1.44 -17.03
N LEU A 189 -25.99 0.67 -16.16
CA LEU A 189 -26.66 -0.22 -15.21
C LEU A 189 -27.04 0.53 -13.92
N VAL A 190 -28.12 0.14 -13.25
CA VAL A 190 -28.50 0.72 -11.95
C VAL A 190 -28.21 -0.28 -10.83
N LYS A 191 -27.49 0.15 -9.79
CA LYS A 191 -27.18 -0.69 -8.62
C LYS A 191 -27.54 0.03 -7.33
N THR A 192 -28.48 -0.52 -6.57
CA THR A 192 -28.81 -0.03 -5.23
C THR A 192 -28.07 -0.86 -4.17
N PHE A 193 -27.36 -0.17 -3.27
CA PHE A 193 -26.73 -0.73 -2.09
C PHE A 193 -27.61 -0.41 -0.88
N GLU A 194 -28.12 -1.44 -0.20
CA GLU A 194 -28.93 -1.27 1.01
C GLU A 194 -28.01 -1.41 2.24
N LEU A 195 -28.08 -0.43 3.15
CA LEU A 195 -27.36 -0.50 4.41
C LEU A 195 -27.95 -1.59 5.31
N PRO A 196 -27.11 -2.35 6.04
CA PRO A 196 -27.60 -3.28 7.04
C PRO A 196 -28.47 -2.59 8.10
N VAL A 197 -29.52 -3.27 8.54
CA VAL A 197 -30.38 -2.83 9.65
C VAL A 197 -29.80 -3.24 11.00
N ARG A 198 -30.17 -2.52 12.06
CA ARG A 198 -29.79 -2.84 13.43
C ARG A 198 -30.71 -3.92 14.00
N GLY A 199 -30.10 -5.02 14.46
CA GLY A 199 -30.80 -6.06 15.20
C GLY A 199 -31.78 -6.84 14.32
N CYS A 200 -31.36 -8.02 13.87
CA CYS A 200 -32.26 -8.94 13.18
C CYS A 200 -32.59 -10.10 14.10
N SER A 201 -33.88 -10.23 14.41
CA SER A 201 -34.43 -11.44 15.02
C SER A 201 -34.61 -12.57 13.99
N ASP A 202 -34.53 -12.26 12.68
CA ASP A 202 -34.76 -13.20 11.59
C ASP A 202 -33.50 -13.37 10.73
N THR A 203 -32.96 -14.59 10.73
CA THR A 203 -31.79 -15.00 9.95
C THR A 203 -31.97 -14.95 8.43
N SER A 204 -33.17 -14.67 7.92
CA SER A 204 -33.47 -14.57 6.50
C SER A 204 -33.23 -13.19 5.87
N ALA A 205 -33.06 -12.14 6.69
CA ALA A 205 -32.69 -10.82 6.18
C ALA A 205 -31.19 -10.80 5.80
N PRO A 206 -30.82 -10.49 4.54
CA PRO A 206 -29.47 -10.74 4.03
C PRO A 206 -28.38 -9.80 4.55
N LEU A 207 -28.72 -8.69 5.22
CA LEU A 207 -27.74 -7.70 5.71
C LEU A 207 -28.16 -7.13 7.06
N CYS A 208 -27.58 -7.63 8.15
CA CYS A 208 -27.86 -7.16 9.51
C CYS A 208 -26.58 -6.98 10.30
N TYR A 209 -26.53 -5.93 11.12
CA TYR A 209 -25.47 -5.79 12.11
C TYR A 209 -25.73 -6.73 13.29
N ARG A 210 -24.68 -7.47 13.68
CA ARG A 210 -24.68 -8.29 14.90
C ARG A 210 -24.35 -7.41 16.10
N ARG A 211 -25.04 -7.59 17.22
CA ARG A 211 -24.78 -6.84 18.44
C ARG A 211 -23.88 -7.65 19.37
N LEU A 212 -22.85 -7.00 19.88
CA LEU A 212 -22.05 -7.48 20.98
C LEU A 212 -22.30 -6.59 22.19
N THR A 213 -22.96 -7.14 23.21
CA THR A 213 -23.29 -6.43 24.46
C THR A 213 -22.49 -6.99 25.64
N GLY A 214 -22.39 -6.24 26.72
CA GLY A 214 -21.82 -6.76 27.96
C GLY A 214 -21.59 -5.69 29.01
N ARG A 215 -20.88 -6.05 30.07
CA ARG A 215 -20.41 -5.12 31.11
C ARG A 215 -18.89 -5.09 31.20
N VAL A 216 -18.35 -3.89 31.33
CA VAL A 216 -16.97 -3.61 31.71
C VAL A 216 -16.91 -3.42 33.22
N HIS A 217 -16.18 -4.29 33.91
CA HIS A 217 -16.08 -4.29 35.37
C HIS A 217 -14.64 -4.44 35.83
N ARG A 218 -14.37 -4.07 37.09
CA ARG A 218 -13.05 -4.17 37.69
C ARG A 218 -12.64 -5.64 37.82
N ARG A 219 -11.42 -5.98 37.40
CA ARG A 219 -10.85 -7.32 37.56
C ARG A 219 -10.82 -7.68 39.05
N GLY A 220 -11.34 -8.86 39.38
CA GLY A 220 -11.47 -9.35 40.77
C GLY A 220 -12.69 -8.82 41.52
N ASP A 221 -13.43 -7.86 40.96
CA ASP A 221 -14.65 -7.30 41.55
C ASP A 221 -15.70 -7.00 40.47
N PRO A 222 -16.52 -8.00 40.08
CA PRO A 222 -17.53 -7.83 39.05
C PRO A 222 -18.68 -6.89 39.44
N ALA A 223 -18.77 -6.49 40.72
CA ALA A 223 -19.77 -5.53 41.18
C ALA A 223 -19.34 -4.07 40.95
N THR A 224 -18.05 -3.81 40.72
CA THR A 224 -17.53 -2.46 40.47
C THR A 224 -17.44 -2.20 38.96
N PRO A 225 -18.32 -1.36 38.37
CA PRO A 225 -18.25 -1.04 36.95
C PRO A 225 -17.04 -0.16 36.62
N VAL A 226 -16.60 -0.21 35.36
CA VAL A 226 -15.59 0.72 34.81
C VAL A 226 -16.27 1.63 33.80
N PRO A 227 -16.82 2.78 34.23
CA PRO A 227 -17.51 3.69 33.35
C PRO A 227 -16.55 4.37 32.38
N ASN A 228 -17.08 4.82 31.24
CA ASN A 228 -16.35 5.51 30.18
C ASN A 228 -15.23 4.67 29.53
N ALA A 229 -15.23 3.34 29.71
CA ALA A 229 -14.33 2.46 29.00
C ALA A 229 -14.74 2.39 27.51
N GLU A 230 -13.81 2.64 26.61
CA GLU A 230 -14.03 2.50 25.17
C GLU A 230 -13.88 1.03 24.77
N VAL A 231 -14.88 0.47 24.10
CA VAL A 231 -14.89 -0.91 23.61
C VAL A 231 -15.07 -0.91 22.10
N GLN A 232 -14.20 -1.64 21.40
CA GLN A 232 -14.26 -1.81 19.95
C GLN A 232 -13.84 -3.23 19.58
N ALA A 233 -14.30 -3.73 18.45
CA ALA A 233 -13.93 -5.01 17.88
C ALA A 233 -13.40 -4.84 16.45
N ARG A 234 -12.49 -5.70 16.04
CA ARG A 234 -12.01 -5.78 14.67
C ARG A 234 -12.12 -7.22 14.17
N ALA A 235 -12.72 -7.41 13.01
CA ALA A 235 -12.85 -8.72 12.40
C ALA A 235 -11.48 -9.27 12.00
N ALA A 236 -11.17 -10.53 12.34
CA ALA A 236 -9.83 -11.09 12.23
C ALA A 236 -9.35 -11.24 10.77
N SER A 237 -10.26 -11.64 9.86
CA SER A 237 -9.96 -11.89 8.44
C SER A 237 -10.10 -10.65 7.57
N SER A 238 -11.24 -9.96 7.61
CA SER A 238 -11.47 -8.78 6.76
C SER A 238 -10.81 -7.50 7.27
N GLY A 239 -10.44 -7.47 8.56
CA GLY A 239 -9.90 -6.29 9.24
C GLY A 239 -10.92 -5.18 9.50
N LEU A 240 -12.21 -5.41 9.21
CA LEU A 240 -13.27 -4.43 9.40
C LEU A 240 -13.47 -4.08 10.88
N ALA A 241 -13.60 -2.79 11.18
CA ALA A 241 -13.85 -2.31 12.53
C ALA A 241 -15.36 -2.28 12.83
N SER A 242 -15.69 -2.57 14.08
CA SER A 242 -17.01 -2.33 14.66
C SER A 242 -17.25 -0.85 14.95
N THR A 243 -18.42 -0.50 15.50
CA THR A 243 -18.58 0.78 16.19
C THR A 243 -17.71 0.83 17.45
N ILE A 244 -17.43 2.04 17.94
CA ILE A 244 -16.82 2.26 19.26
C ILE A 244 -17.96 2.51 20.25
N ALA A 245 -18.00 1.70 21.31
CA ALA A 245 -18.93 1.88 22.42
C ALA A 245 -18.20 2.52 23.60
N VAL A 246 -18.85 3.48 24.26
CA VAL A 246 -18.38 4.01 25.54
C VAL A 246 -19.24 3.38 26.63
N ALA A 247 -18.60 2.67 27.57
CA ALA A 247 -19.31 2.02 28.66
C ALA A 247 -20.01 3.08 29.54
N ASP A 248 -21.27 2.84 29.89
CA ASP A 248 -22.06 3.75 30.72
C ASP A 248 -21.66 3.73 32.21
N ALA A 249 -22.43 4.41 33.06
CA ALA A 249 -22.18 4.47 34.51
C ALA A 249 -22.18 3.08 35.19
N ASP A 250 -22.93 2.12 34.64
CA ASP A 250 -23.03 0.74 35.11
C ASP A 250 -22.03 -0.19 34.38
N GLY A 251 -21.15 0.39 33.55
CA GLY A 251 -20.17 -0.32 32.75
C GLY A 251 -20.77 -1.03 31.55
N HIS A 252 -22.05 -0.83 31.23
CA HIS A 252 -22.67 -1.48 30.08
C HIS A 252 -22.16 -0.91 28.77
N TYR A 253 -21.89 -1.79 27.81
CA TYR A 253 -21.48 -1.41 26.47
C TYR A 253 -22.29 -2.18 25.41
N GLU A 254 -22.42 -1.56 24.24
CA GLU A 254 -23.02 -2.16 23.05
C GLU A 254 -22.21 -1.78 21.81
N VAL A 255 -21.64 -2.79 21.15
CA VAL A 255 -20.89 -2.64 19.91
C VAL A 255 -21.64 -3.32 18.77
N LEU A 256 -21.75 -2.64 17.63
CA LEU A 256 -22.25 -3.21 16.39
C LEU A 256 -21.07 -3.76 15.58
N LEU A 257 -21.07 -5.08 15.33
CA LEU A 257 -20.04 -5.74 14.55
C LEU A 257 -20.29 -5.54 13.05
N PRO A 258 -19.21 -5.49 12.23
CA PRO A 258 -19.35 -5.35 10.78
C PRO A 258 -20.16 -6.50 10.17
N ALA A 259 -21.05 -6.16 9.23
CA ALA A 259 -21.80 -7.15 8.46
C ALA A 259 -20.86 -7.79 7.43
N SER A 260 -20.34 -8.97 7.78
CA SER A 260 -19.39 -9.76 7.01
C SER A 260 -19.54 -11.23 7.38
N ASP A 261 -18.95 -12.12 6.58
CA ASP A 261 -18.90 -13.55 6.86
C ASP A 261 -17.95 -13.92 8.01
N ASP A 262 -17.22 -12.94 8.56
CA ASP A 262 -16.26 -13.18 9.64
C ASP A 262 -16.95 -13.63 10.92
N THR A 263 -16.42 -14.67 11.55
CA THR A 263 -16.88 -15.20 12.85
C THR A 263 -15.91 -14.93 13.99
N GLU A 264 -14.68 -14.51 13.69
CA GLU A 264 -13.66 -14.23 14.70
C GLU A 264 -13.38 -12.73 14.78
N PHE A 265 -13.34 -12.21 16.00
CA PHE A 265 -13.16 -10.79 16.27
C PHE A 265 -12.12 -10.57 17.36
N GLU A 266 -11.21 -9.64 17.13
CA GLU A 266 -10.33 -9.09 18.14
C GLU A 266 -11.05 -7.95 18.88
N LEU A 267 -11.53 -8.24 20.09
CA LEU A 267 -12.18 -7.27 20.97
C LEU A 267 -11.12 -6.52 21.77
N THR A 268 -11.15 -5.19 21.71
CA THR A 268 -10.27 -4.29 22.44
C THR A 268 -11.10 -3.41 23.38
N ALA A 269 -10.68 -3.27 24.64
CA ALA A 269 -11.28 -2.37 25.60
C ALA A 269 -10.23 -1.50 26.28
N VAL A 270 -10.48 -0.20 26.36
CA VAL A 270 -9.57 0.82 26.88
C VAL A 270 -10.29 1.54 28.03
N PRO A 271 -9.78 1.48 29.28
CA PRO A 271 -10.36 2.25 30.37
C PRO A 271 -10.19 3.76 30.11
N PRO A 272 -11.00 4.63 30.74
CA PRO A 272 -10.88 6.07 30.57
C PRO A 272 -9.46 6.55 30.90
N ARG A 273 -8.94 7.47 30.09
CA ARG A 273 -7.63 8.07 30.33
C ARG A 273 -7.67 8.88 31.62
N VAL A 274 -6.77 8.57 32.55
CA VAL A 274 -6.52 9.38 33.74
C VAL A 274 -5.19 10.09 33.48
N SER A 275 -5.16 11.42 33.54
CA SER A 275 -3.94 12.22 33.28
C SER A 275 -2.77 11.72 34.13
N GLY A 276 -1.58 11.67 33.53
CA GLY A 276 -0.38 11.16 34.18
C GLY A 276 -0.33 9.63 34.37
N ARG A 277 -1.22 8.85 33.77
CA ARG A 277 -1.17 7.38 33.79
C ARG A 277 -1.12 6.79 32.38
N PRO A 278 -0.36 5.69 32.17
CA PRO A 278 -0.34 5.03 30.88
C PRO A 278 -1.75 4.57 30.47
N ALA A 279 -2.08 4.75 29.20
CA ALA A 279 -3.28 4.15 28.62
C ALA A 279 -3.04 2.65 28.48
N TRP A 280 -3.83 1.85 29.19
CA TRP A 280 -3.82 0.39 29.07
C TRP A 280 -4.90 -0.03 28.09
N SER A 281 -4.68 -1.11 27.35
CA SER A 281 -5.76 -1.74 26.59
C SER A 281 -5.81 -3.23 26.94
N PHE A 282 -7.03 -3.75 26.98
CA PHE A 282 -7.34 -5.17 27.03
C PHE A 282 -7.67 -5.63 25.63
N ARG A 283 -7.19 -6.81 25.23
CA ARG A 283 -7.42 -7.40 23.92
C ARG A 283 -7.67 -8.89 24.04
N GLU A 284 -8.76 -9.38 23.47
CA GLU A 284 -9.18 -10.78 23.48
C GLU A 284 -9.80 -11.16 22.14
N THR A 285 -9.44 -12.34 21.61
CA THR A 285 -10.12 -12.91 20.44
C THR A 285 -11.40 -13.61 20.89
N ILE A 286 -12.52 -13.26 20.28
CA ILE A 286 -13.83 -13.85 20.53
C ILE A 286 -14.43 -14.42 19.23
N VAL A 287 -15.25 -15.46 19.35
CA VAL A 287 -15.93 -16.09 18.20
C VAL A 287 -17.41 -15.69 18.20
N VAL A 288 -17.82 -14.72 17.40
CA VAL A 288 -19.23 -14.30 17.32
C VAL A 288 -19.88 -14.98 16.13
N GLY A 289 -20.94 -15.76 16.39
CA GLY A 289 -21.74 -16.40 15.34
C GLY A 289 -22.54 -15.39 14.50
N ARG A 290 -23.63 -15.85 13.89
CA ARG A 290 -24.57 -14.96 13.16
C ARG A 290 -25.57 -14.24 14.07
N GLU A 291 -25.63 -14.63 15.34
CA GLU A 291 -26.56 -14.11 16.33
C GLU A 291 -25.88 -13.08 17.25
N ASP A 292 -26.70 -12.27 17.93
CA ASP A 292 -26.25 -11.37 18.99
C ASP A 292 -25.56 -12.14 20.11
N ARG A 293 -24.53 -11.52 20.71
CA ARG A 293 -23.74 -12.14 21.78
C ARG A 293 -23.55 -11.20 22.96
N THR A 294 -23.58 -11.77 24.17
CA THR A 294 -23.17 -11.08 25.39
C THR A 294 -21.78 -11.54 25.85
N LYS A 295 -20.91 -10.59 26.21
CA LYS A 295 -19.55 -10.83 26.69
C LYS A 295 -19.15 -9.79 27.72
N ASP A 296 -18.95 -10.20 28.97
CA ASP A 296 -18.42 -9.32 30.00
C ASP A 296 -16.90 -9.20 29.93
N LEU A 297 -16.39 -8.02 30.28
CA LEU A 297 -14.98 -7.64 30.21
C LEU A 297 -14.48 -7.25 31.59
N ALA A 298 -13.47 -7.96 32.06
CA ALA A 298 -12.79 -7.68 33.33
C ALA A 298 -11.55 -6.81 33.07
N LEU A 299 -11.67 -5.50 33.28
CA LEU A 299 -10.58 -4.54 33.17
C LEU A 299 -9.96 -4.29 34.54
N GLU A 300 -8.64 -4.16 34.57
CA GLU A 300 -8.00 -3.59 35.75
C GLU A 300 -8.26 -2.08 35.71
N ALA A 301 -9.15 -1.60 36.59
CA ALA A 301 -9.37 -0.17 36.71
C ALA A 301 -8.04 0.47 37.16
N PRO A 302 -7.70 1.68 36.68
CA PRO A 302 -6.60 2.43 37.26
C PRO A 302 -6.97 2.76 38.72
N SER A 303 -6.64 1.89 39.67
CA SER A 303 -6.87 2.15 41.09
C SER A 303 -5.95 3.27 41.53
N GLU A 304 -6.45 4.21 42.33
CA GLU A 304 -5.63 5.31 42.86
C GLU A 304 -4.38 4.79 43.58
N THR A 305 -4.49 3.61 44.20
CA THR A 305 -3.39 2.86 44.81
C THR A 305 -2.82 1.84 43.82
N PRO A 306 -1.49 1.80 43.58
CA PRO A 306 -0.89 0.74 42.77
C PRO A 306 -1.23 -0.62 43.38
N THR A 307 -1.76 -1.54 42.57
CA THR A 307 -1.97 -2.93 43.00
C THR A 307 -0.62 -3.48 43.48
N PRO A 308 -0.56 -4.27 44.57
CA PRO A 308 0.71 -4.80 45.12
C PRO A 308 1.49 -5.70 44.13
N SER A 309 0.88 -6.06 43.00
CA SER A 309 1.48 -6.79 41.89
C SER A 309 2.16 -5.90 40.83
N ALA A 310 2.07 -4.58 40.94
CA ALA A 310 2.74 -3.65 40.05
C ALA A 310 4.10 -3.20 40.61
N GLN A 311 5.08 -3.04 39.73
CA GLN A 311 6.42 -2.51 40.00
C GLN A 311 6.56 -1.19 39.26
N GLU A 312 7.01 -0.15 39.94
CA GLU A 312 7.32 1.13 39.31
C GLU A 312 8.66 1.04 38.58
N VAL A 313 8.67 1.37 37.29
CA VAL A 313 9.84 1.31 36.41
C VAL A 313 10.04 2.65 35.72
N VAL A 314 11.25 3.20 35.76
CA VAL A 314 11.65 4.36 34.96
C VAL A 314 12.45 3.83 33.78
N ILE A 315 11.96 4.07 32.56
CA ILE A 315 12.61 3.61 31.33
C ILE A 315 13.33 4.79 30.67
N ARG A 316 14.65 4.65 30.49
CA ARG A 316 15.48 5.58 29.73
C ARG A 316 15.98 4.91 28.45
N VAL A 317 15.86 5.59 27.32
CA VAL A 317 16.36 5.13 26.02
C VAL A 317 17.57 5.95 25.64
N VAL A 318 18.71 5.28 25.54
CA VAL A 318 19.99 5.86 25.09
C VAL A 318 20.46 5.13 23.85
N GLY A 319 21.27 5.78 23.04
CA GLY A 319 21.97 5.14 21.93
C GLY A 319 23.47 5.19 22.18
N ARG A 320 24.17 4.10 21.87
CA ARG A 320 25.62 4.04 22.03
C ARG A 320 26.31 4.37 20.71
N LYS A 321 27.12 5.43 20.71
CA LYS A 321 28.01 5.77 19.60
C LYS A 321 29.42 5.26 19.90
N THR A 322 29.99 4.51 18.97
CA THR A 322 31.41 4.15 19.05
C THR A 322 32.19 5.25 18.35
N ASN A 323 32.92 6.06 19.12
CA ASN A 323 33.87 6.98 18.50
C ASN A 323 35.10 6.19 18.04
N PRO A 324 35.74 6.57 16.92
CA PRO A 324 36.98 5.94 16.44
C PRO A 324 38.16 6.06 17.43
N ARG A 325 38.00 6.82 18.53
CA ARG A 325 38.95 6.91 19.66
C ARG A 325 38.62 5.97 20.84
N SER A 326 37.71 5.02 20.67
CA SER A 326 37.41 3.89 21.59
C SER A 326 36.61 4.19 22.86
N GLU A 327 36.22 5.44 23.14
CA GLU A 327 35.24 5.72 24.20
C GLU A 327 33.82 5.67 23.63
N ALA A 328 33.03 4.71 24.10
CA ALA A 328 31.62 4.63 23.80
C ALA A 328 30.89 5.75 24.54
N THR A 329 30.34 6.71 23.81
CA THR A 329 29.50 7.76 24.40
C THR A 329 28.03 7.39 24.24
N GLU A 330 27.29 7.51 25.33
CA GLU A 330 25.84 7.39 25.33
C GLU A 330 25.22 8.73 24.94
N ALA A 331 24.21 8.69 24.07
CA ALA A 331 23.43 9.85 23.69
C ALA A 331 21.95 9.56 23.94
N ASP A 332 21.24 10.47 24.59
CA ASP A 332 19.82 10.34 24.81
C ASP A 332 19.05 10.31 23.48
N VAL A 333 18.04 9.44 23.40
CA VAL A 333 17.23 9.28 22.19
C VAL A 333 15.87 9.89 22.44
N ALA A 334 15.68 11.13 22.01
CA ALA A 334 14.42 11.85 22.14
C ALA A 334 13.37 11.39 21.13
N ALA A 335 12.10 11.56 21.49
CA ALA A 335 10.92 11.26 20.68
C ALA A 335 10.86 9.82 20.13
N ALA A 336 11.55 8.87 20.77
CA ALA A 336 11.44 7.47 20.43
C ALA A 336 10.10 6.91 20.89
N LYS A 337 9.38 6.26 19.99
CA LYS A 337 8.15 5.54 20.33
C LYS A 337 8.51 4.25 21.04
N VAL A 338 8.05 4.10 22.27
CA VAL A 338 8.22 2.88 23.07
C VAL A 338 6.88 2.19 23.20
N THR A 339 6.84 0.91 22.84
CA THR A 339 5.66 0.04 22.97
C THR A 339 6.02 -1.15 23.84
N LEU A 340 5.30 -1.33 24.95
CA LEU A 340 5.45 -2.48 25.84
C LEU A 340 4.21 -3.35 25.75
N THR A 341 4.39 -4.64 25.47
CA THR A 341 3.30 -5.61 25.32
C THR A 341 3.51 -6.79 26.26
N ALA A 342 2.64 -6.97 27.26
CA ALA A 342 2.73 -8.12 28.16
C ALA A 342 2.50 -9.42 27.40
N THR A 343 3.42 -10.37 27.52
CA THR A 343 3.41 -11.64 26.79
C THR A 343 2.48 -12.69 27.40
N ARG A 344 2.19 -12.60 28.71
CA ARG A 344 1.16 -13.38 29.43
C ARG A 344 0.68 -12.61 30.67
N THR A 345 -0.59 -12.78 31.03
CA THR A 345 -1.03 -12.47 32.40
C THR A 345 -0.60 -13.59 33.35
N PRO A 346 -0.43 -13.30 34.66
CA PRO A 346 -0.11 -14.31 35.67
C PRO A 346 -1.08 -15.51 35.71
N GLU A 347 -2.28 -15.37 35.15
CA GLU A 347 -3.39 -16.33 35.21
C GLU A 347 -3.52 -17.20 33.94
N GLY A 348 -2.61 -17.07 32.97
CA GLY A 348 -2.61 -17.89 31.76
C GLY A 348 -3.70 -17.55 30.74
N ARG A 349 -4.45 -16.46 30.94
CA ARG A 349 -5.39 -15.94 29.93
C ARG A 349 -4.71 -14.93 29.00
N PRO A 350 -4.99 -14.96 27.69
CA PRO A 350 -4.44 -14.00 26.73
C PRO A 350 -5.15 -12.65 26.90
N ALA A 351 -4.71 -11.87 27.88
CA ALA A 351 -5.02 -10.45 27.95
C ALA A 351 -3.72 -9.71 27.65
N LEU A 352 -3.63 -9.16 26.44
CA LEU A 352 -2.44 -8.48 25.96
C LEU A 352 -2.45 -7.05 26.52
N HIS A 353 -1.68 -6.80 27.58
CA HIS A 353 -1.52 -5.45 28.14
C HIS A 353 -0.53 -4.67 27.28
N ARG A 354 -1.01 -3.66 26.55
CA ARG A 354 -0.16 -2.78 25.72
C ARG A 354 -0.06 -1.39 26.33
N LEU A 355 1.16 -0.90 26.53
CA LEU A 355 1.46 0.50 26.85
C LEU A 355 2.22 1.14 25.68
N GLU A 356 1.93 2.40 25.38
CA GLU A 356 2.65 3.19 24.39
C GLU A 356 2.99 4.58 24.92
N GLY A 357 4.22 5.04 24.73
CA GLY A 357 4.65 6.39 25.06
C GLY A 357 5.79 6.87 24.16
N LEU A 358 6.19 8.13 24.34
CA LEU A 358 7.32 8.75 23.64
C LEU A 358 8.41 9.11 24.65
N THR A 359 9.67 9.08 24.23
CA THR A 359 10.77 9.59 25.08
C THR A 359 10.90 11.10 25.01
N ASP A 360 11.23 11.73 26.13
CA ASP A 360 11.55 13.17 26.21
C ASP A 360 12.97 13.48 25.70
N ALA A 361 13.40 14.74 25.82
CA ALA A 361 14.73 15.20 25.38
C ALA A 361 15.90 14.50 26.09
N GLU A 362 15.67 13.97 27.29
CA GLU A 362 16.64 13.25 28.12
C GLU A 362 16.51 11.71 27.95
N GLY A 363 15.66 11.27 27.01
CA GLY A 363 15.45 9.87 26.67
C GLY A 363 14.51 9.13 27.61
N PHE A 364 13.86 9.78 28.58
CA PHE A 364 12.93 9.11 29.50
C PHE A 364 11.56 8.94 28.89
N LEU A 365 10.95 7.76 29.08
CA LEU A 365 9.61 7.47 28.58
C LEU A 365 8.53 8.32 29.29
N ARG A 366 7.66 8.94 28.49
CA ARG A 366 6.49 9.73 28.90
C ARG A 366 5.22 9.20 28.23
N PHE A 367 4.11 9.22 28.96
CA PHE A 367 2.79 8.82 28.45
C PHE A 367 1.85 10.00 28.18
N ASP A 368 2.21 11.18 28.66
CA ASP A 368 1.38 12.38 28.59
C ASP A 368 2.19 13.52 27.96
N GLU A 369 1.82 13.95 26.75
CA GLU A 369 2.50 15.04 26.03
C GLU A 369 2.36 16.38 26.79
N ASP A 370 1.31 16.53 27.61
CA ASP A 370 1.02 17.77 28.34
C ASP A 370 1.82 17.90 29.65
N SER A 371 2.55 16.86 30.05
CA SER A 371 3.39 16.86 31.26
C SER A 371 4.74 17.56 31.02
N GLY A 372 4.70 18.87 30.76
CA GLY A 372 5.88 19.69 30.47
C GLY A 372 7.00 19.52 31.52
N GLY A 373 8.19 19.12 31.06
CA GLY A 373 9.49 19.30 31.73
C GLY A 373 9.69 18.73 33.14
N GLY A 374 8.81 17.86 33.64
CA GLY A 374 8.89 17.30 35.00
C GLY A 374 9.93 16.19 35.18
N ALA A 375 10.22 15.80 36.43
CA ALA A 375 11.07 14.66 36.78
C ALA A 375 10.67 13.36 36.06
N PRO A 376 11.57 12.39 35.85
CA PRO A 376 11.27 11.13 35.16
C PRO A 376 10.01 10.47 35.70
N GLN A 377 9.11 10.06 34.81
CA GLN A 377 7.84 9.45 35.19
C GLN A 377 8.05 7.96 35.43
N ALA A 378 7.78 7.51 36.65
CA ALA A 378 7.75 6.08 36.95
C ALA A 378 6.47 5.44 36.40
N VAL A 379 6.60 4.24 35.84
CA VAL A 379 5.54 3.51 35.17
C VAL A 379 5.23 2.27 35.98
N ALA A 380 4.00 2.15 36.47
CA ALA A 380 3.56 0.94 37.16
C ALA A 380 3.36 -0.20 36.14
N LEU A 381 4.25 -1.19 36.10
CA LEU A 381 4.18 -2.38 35.24
C LEU A 381 3.83 -3.63 36.05
N PHE A 382 3.07 -4.56 35.47
CA PHE A 382 2.78 -5.85 36.09
C PHE A 382 4.05 -6.70 36.19
N ARG A 383 4.13 -7.54 37.23
CA ARG A 383 5.20 -8.55 37.37
C ARG A 383 5.06 -9.68 36.33
N THR A 384 5.44 -9.40 35.09
CA THR A 384 5.41 -10.35 33.97
C THR A 384 6.52 -10.04 32.94
N LYS A 385 6.55 -10.81 31.85
CA LYS A 385 7.42 -10.56 30.70
C LYS A 385 6.73 -9.64 29.69
N TYR A 386 7.45 -8.63 29.23
CA TYR A 386 6.99 -7.69 28.20
C TYR A 386 7.82 -7.84 26.93
N ALA A 387 7.17 -7.97 25.79
CA ALA A 387 7.75 -7.68 24.50
C ALA A 387 7.82 -6.15 24.34
N LEU A 388 9.03 -5.62 24.32
CA LEU A 388 9.34 -4.21 24.16
C LEU A 388 9.73 -3.96 22.71
N THR A 389 9.18 -2.91 22.11
CA THR A 389 9.64 -2.34 20.84
C THR A 389 9.95 -0.86 21.04
N VAL A 390 11.15 -0.44 20.65
CA VAL A 390 11.57 0.96 20.63
C VAL A 390 11.83 1.37 19.20
N THR A 391 11.07 2.35 18.70
CA THR A 391 11.20 2.90 17.35
C THR A 391 11.64 4.36 17.46
N PRO A 392 12.94 4.65 17.25
CA PRO A 392 13.43 6.03 17.29
C PRO A 392 12.89 6.85 16.11
N PRO A 393 12.90 8.19 16.18
CA PRO A 393 12.58 9.03 15.04
C PRO A 393 13.47 8.70 13.84
N ARG A 394 12.95 8.92 12.64
CA ARG A 394 13.65 8.60 11.39
C ARG A 394 15.02 9.29 11.26
N SER A 395 15.13 10.52 11.74
CA SER A 395 16.36 11.32 11.77
C SER A 395 17.37 10.85 12.83
N SER A 396 16.96 9.95 13.74
CA SER A 396 17.86 9.39 14.74
C SER A 396 18.97 8.58 14.08
N PRO A 397 20.23 8.66 14.59
CA PRO A 397 21.33 7.82 14.13
C PRO A 397 21.25 6.39 14.66
N PHE A 398 20.25 6.06 15.47
CA PHE A 398 20.06 4.73 16.07
C PHE A 398 18.92 3.98 15.38
N ARG A 399 19.00 2.64 15.38
CA ARG A 399 18.00 1.77 14.76
C ARG A 399 16.94 1.34 15.76
N ALA A 400 15.80 0.87 15.25
CA ALA A 400 14.77 0.26 16.10
C ALA A 400 15.31 -0.96 16.85
N MET A 401 14.75 -1.22 18.03
CA MET A 401 15.12 -2.35 18.88
C MET A 401 13.86 -3.09 19.33
N GLN A 402 13.94 -4.42 19.35
CA GLN A 402 12.97 -5.28 20.02
C GLN A 402 13.69 -6.13 21.06
N GLN A 403 13.11 -6.21 22.26
CA GLN A 403 13.68 -6.99 23.37
C GLN A 403 12.55 -7.53 24.25
N THR A 404 12.82 -8.58 25.03
CA THR A 404 11.94 -8.98 26.14
C THR A 404 12.46 -8.43 27.46
N LEU A 405 11.64 -7.63 28.16
CA LEU A 405 11.87 -7.22 29.54
C LEU A 405 11.21 -8.24 30.47
N ASN A 406 11.87 -8.60 31.58
CA ASN A 406 11.34 -9.58 32.51
C ASN A 406 11.23 -9.03 33.94
N PHE A 407 10.00 -8.71 34.34
CA PHE A 407 9.68 -8.26 35.69
C PHE A 407 9.05 -9.38 36.55
N SER A 408 9.15 -10.64 36.13
CA SER A 408 8.54 -11.78 36.85
C SER A 408 9.34 -12.25 38.08
N GLY A 409 10.30 -11.46 38.56
CA GLY A 409 11.19 -11.84 39.66
C GLY A 409 10.47 -11.87 41.01
N PRO A 410 10.82 -12.81 41.91
CA PRO A 410 10.35 -12.80 43.29
C PRO A 410 11.11 -11.72 44.08
N SER A 411 10.83 -10.44 43.82
CA SER A 411 11.24 -9.39 44.76
C SER A 411 10.37 -9.54 46.00
N ALA A 412 10.98 -9.97 47.10
CA ALA A 412 10.33 -10.33 48.36
C ALA A 412 9.79 -9.11 49.14
N GLU A 413 10.16 -7.89 48.74
CA GLU A 413 9.67 -6.66 49.36
C GLU A 413 9.27 -5.64 48.29
N PRO A 414 8.15 -4.91 48.46
CA PRO A 414 7.85 -3.75 47.65
C PRO A 414 8.94 -2.70 47.91
N THR A 415 9.89 -2.57 46.99
CA THR A 415 10.88 -1.49 47.03
C THR A 415 10.15 -0.18 46.76
N THR A 416 10.32 0.80 47.64
CA THR A 416 9.76 2.15 47.46
C THR A 416 10.45 2.96 46.37
N GLU A 417 11.62 2.50 45.89
CA GLU A 417 12.34 3.14 44.81
C GLU A 417 11.97 2.51 43.46
N PRO A 418 11.73 3.34 42.42
CA PRO A 418 11.44 2.85 41.09
C PRO A 418 12.67 2.13 40.50
N THR A 419 12.42 1.06 39.76
CA THR A 419 13.48 0.33 39.06
C THR A 419 13.88 1.11 37.80
N ASN A 420 15.15 1.50 37.71
CA ASN A 420 15.67 2.20 36.53
C ASN A 420 16.11 1.18 35.48
N GLU A 421 15.47 1.22 34.31
CA GLU A 421 15.81 0.40 33.14
C GLU A 421 16.41 1.29 32.04
N SER A 422 17.62 0.94 31.59
CA SER A 422 18.30 1.65 30.49
C SER A 422 18.33 0.78 29.24
N LEU A 423 17.71 1.29 28.17
CA LEU A 423 17.59 0.63 26.88
C LEU A 423 18.60 1.23 25.93
N VAL A 424 19.56 0.42 25.48
CA VAL A 424 20.64 0.88 24.58
C VAL A 424 20.30 0.53 23.14
N LEU A 425 19.95 1.54 22.34
CA LEU A 425 19.72 1.37 20.92
C LEU A 425 21.05 1.19 20.16
N PRO A 426 21.12 0.19 19.27
CA PRO A 426 22.25 0.05 18.37
C PRO A 426 22.28 1.18 17.33
N PRO A 427 23.47 1.57 16.83
CA PRO A 427 23.58 2.55 15.76
C PRO A 427 23.03 2.01 14.42
N LYS A 428 22.62 2.93 13.56
CA LYS A 428 22.45 2.66 12.12
C LYS A 428 23.81 2.41 11.47
N VAL A 429 23.78 1.70 10.35
CA VAL A 429 24.95 1.40 9.54
C VAL A 429 25.29 2.61 8.69
N MET A 430 26.55 3.05 8.74
CA MET A 430 27.07 4.05 7.82
C MET A 430 27.39 3.40 6.48
N VAL A 431 26.58 3.66 5.46
CA VAL A 431 26.78 3.22 4.08
C VAL A 431 27.50 4.30 3.31
N GLU A 432 28.69 3.99 2.80
CA GLU A 432 29.46 4.86 1.93
C GLU A 432 29.53 4.26 0.54
N GLY A 433 29.37 5.06 -0.49
CA GLY A 433 29.48 4.57 -1.87
C GLY A 433 30.05 5.61 -2.81
N LEU A 434 30.30 5.17 -4.03
CA LEU A 434 30.86 5.96 -5.12
C LEU A 434 29.97 5.83 -6.36
N ILE A 435 29.60 6.96 -6.94
CA ILE A 435 28.87 7.02 -8.21
C ILE A 435 29.82 7.53 -9.29
N GLU A 436 29.90 6.76 -10.37
CA GLU A 436 30.71 7.09 -11.55
C GLU A 436 29.83 7.15 -12.80
N SER A 437 30.28 7.83 -13.85
CA SER A 437 29.68 7.75 -15.17
C SER A 437 30.04 6.44 -15.86
N ASP A 438 29.42 6.18 -17.01
CA ASP A 438 29.82 5.12 -17.96
C ASP A 438 31.30 5.18 -18.40
N LEU A 439 31.92 6.36 -18.31
CA LEU A 439 33.34 6.59 -18.58
C LEU A 439 34.26 6.45 -17.34
N GLY A 440 33.71 6.06 -16.18
CA GLY A 440 34.46 5.91 -14.92
C GLY A 440 34.82 7.23 -14.24
N MET A 441 34.16 8.33 -14.58
CA MET A 441 34.38 9.64 -13.94
C MET A 441 33.42 9.85 -12.77
N PRO A 442 33.84 10.41 -11.62
CA PRO A 442 32.95 10.66 -10.50
C PRO A 442 31.80 11.61 -10.89
N VAL A 443 30.59 11.33 -10.41
CA VAL A 443 29.40 12.14 -10.68
C VAL A 443 29.04 12.95 -9.45
N GLU A 444 29.31 14.25 -9.50
CA GLU A 444 28.92 15.21 -8.45
C GLU A 444 27.42 15.52 -8.47
N GLY A 445 26.81 15.69 -7.29
CA GLY A 445 25.42 16.14 -7.17
C GLY A 445 24.36 15.12 -7.57
N ALA A 446 24.75 13.87 -7.86
CA ALA A 446 23.81 12.78 -8.09
C ALA A 446 23.00 12.52 -6.82
N ARG A 447 21.69 12.33 -6.98
CA ARG A 447 20.79 11.95 -5.89
C ARG A 447 20.82 10.44 -5.72
N VAL A 448 21.00 10.00 -4.48
CA VAL A 448 21.01 8.58 -4.09
C VAL A 448 19.93 8.36 -3.06
N ASP A 449 18.94 7.53 -3.37
CA ASP A 449 17.89 7.13 -2.42
C ASP A 449 18.03 5.64 -2.10
N LEU A 450 18.13 5.30 -0.80
CA LEU A 450 18.00 3.93 -0.31
C LEU A 450 16.53 3.65 0.01
N ILE A 451 15.88 2.86 -0.83
CA ILE A 451 14.46 2.47 -0.69
C ILE A 451 14.43 1.09 -0.01
N PRO A 452 13.98 0.97 1.25
CA PRO A 452 13.98 -0.33 1.94
C PRO A 452 13.04 -1.33 1.27
N LEU A 453 13.45 -2.60 1.23
CA LEU A 453 12.68 -3.72 0.66
C LEU A 453 12.27 -4.72 1.76
N GLY A 454 11.33 -5.62 1.45
CA GLY A 454 10.88 -6.66 2.39
C GLY A 454 10.03 -6.13 3.54
N GLU A 455 10.24 -6.61 4.76
CA GLU A 455 9.44 -6.24 5.95
C GLU A 455 9.50 -4.73 6.28
N SER A 456 10.59 -4.06 5.86
CA SER A 456 10.77 -2.61 6.01
C SER A 456 10.27 -1.80 4.81
N ALA A 457 9.55 -2.41 3.87
CA ALA A 457 9.03 -1.77 2.65
C ALA A 457 8.16 -0.53 2.92
N LEU A 458 7.55 -0.42 4.10
CA LEU A 458 6.72 0.73 4.45
C LEU A 458 7.55 1.95 4.88
N ALA A 459 8.85 1.80 5.10
CA ALA A 459 9.71 2.92 5.45
C ALA A 459 10.03 3.79 4.21
N SER A 460 10.04 5.11 4.42
CA SER A 460 10.32 6.07 3.36
C SER A 460 11.77 6.00 2.87
N PRO A 461 12.06 6.37 1.60
CA PRO A 461 13.41 6.34 1.01
C PRO A 461 14.39 7.26 1.70
N VAL A 462 15.59 6.78 2.07
CA VAL A 462 16.63 7.57 2.75
C VAL A 462 17.53 8.26 1.71
N PRO A 463 17.47 9.61 1.58
CA PRO A 463 18.19 10.33 0.53
C PRO A 463 19.62 10.69 0.95
N ALA A 464 20.52 10.81 -0.03
CA ALA A 464 21.75 11.57 0.03
C ALA A 464 22.09 12.16 -1.35
N THR A 465 23.10 13.02 -1.37
CA THR A 465 23.70 13.58 -2.57
C THR A 465 25.18 13.27 -2.62
N THR A 466 25.72 13.07 -3.82
CA THR A 466 27.15 12.84 -3.99
C THR A 466 27.97 14.13 -3.90
N THR A 467 29.17 14.01 -3.35
CA THR A 467 30.18 15.08 -3.33
C THR A 467 30.86 15.27 -4.69
N THR A 468 31.78 16.23 -4.79
CA THR A 468 32.65 16.45 -5.96
C THR A 468 33.46 15.21 -6.37
N GLU A 469 33.73 14.31 -5.42
CA GLU A 469 34.42 13.02 -5.68
C GLU A 469 33.44 11.90 -6.06
N GLY A 470 32.16 12.19 -6.27
CA GLY A 470 31.13 11.19 -6.54
C GLY A 470 30.74 10.34 -5.34
N ARG A 471 31.22 10.68 -4.13
CA ARG A 471 30.98 9.89 -2.92
C ARG A 471 29.70 10.29 -2.22
N TYR A 472 28.97 9.32 -1.67
CA TYR A 472 27.82 9.57 -0.78
C TYR A 472 27.98 8.85 0.56
N MET A 473 27.25 9.32 1.56
CA MET A 473 27.22 8.74 2.89
C MET A 473 25.78 8.75 3.43
N ILE A 474 25.26 7.59 3.81
CA ILE A 474 23.87 7.38 4.27
C ILE A 474 23.86 6.54 5.55
N LEU A 475 23.08 6.95 6.55
CA LEU A 475 22.76 6.11 7.71
C LEU A 475 21.52 5.27 7.42
N ALA A 476 21.69 3.95 7.34
CA ALA A 476 20.61 3.01 7.04
C ALA A 476 20.48 1.93 8.12
N GLU A 477 19.31 1.32 8.23
CA GLU A 477 19.17 0.10 9.03
C GLU A 477 19.76 -1.09 8.26
N PRO A 478 20.20 -2.17 8.93
CA PRO A 478 20.54 -3.40 8.25
C PRO A 478 19.34 -3.94 7.48
N GLY A 479 19.54 -4.42 6.25
CA GLY A 479 18.43 -4.92 5.43
C GLY A 479 18.70 -4.85 3.93
N ARG A 480 17.69 -5.24 3.15
CA ARG A 480 17.71 -5.15 1.69
C ARG A 480 17.13 -3.81 1.25
N TYR A 481 17.78 -3.18 0.28
CA TYR A 481 17.41 -1.88 -0.27
C TYR A 481 17.44 -1.93 -1.79
N LEU A 482 16.55 -1.18 -2.43
CA LEU A 482 16.74 -0.72 -3.78
C LEU A 482 17.44 0.65 -3.72
N VAL A 483 18.64 0.71 -4.26
CA VAL A 483 19.39 1.96 -4.42
C VAL A 483 18.96 2.59 -5.73
N ARG A 484 18.31 3.75 -5.65
CA ARG A 484 17.96 4.58 -6.80
C ARG A 484 18.99 5.69 -6.92
N VAL A 485 19.65 5.78 -8.07
CA VAL A 485 20.61 6.83 -8.38
C VAL A 485 20.08 7.64 -9.55
N GLU A 486 19.97 8.95 -9.37
CA GLU A 486 19.52 9.90 -10.38
C GLU A 486 20.65 10.90 -10.66
N ALA A 487 21.00 11.06 -11.93
CA ALA A 487 21.97 12.06 -12.34
C ALA A 487 21.48 13.49 -12.00
N PRO A 488 22.39 14.43 -11.69
CA PRO A 488 22.02 15.81 -11.47
C PRO A 488 21.42 16.42 -12.75
N PRO A 489 20.50 17.39 -12.64
CA PRO A 489 20.04 18.14 -13.80
C PRO A 489 21.24 18.86 -14.45
N ALA A 490 21.28 18.87 -15.79
CA ALA A 490 22.31 19.59 -16.52
C ALA A 490 22.19 21.09 -16.23
N PRO A 491 23.32 21.83 -16.18
CA PRO A 491 23.28 23.27 -16.13
C PRO A 491 22.51 23.80 -17.34
N ALA A 492 21.64 24.78 -17.12
CA ALA A 492 20.73 25.33 -18.15
C ALA A 492 21.46 25.84 -19.41
N ASP A 493 22.75 26.13 -19.31
CA ASP A 493 23.57 26.68 -20.40
C ASP A 493 24.31 25.59 -21.23
N ASP A 494 24.24 24.31 -20.84
CA ASP A 494 24.88 23.21 -21.58
C ASP A 494 23.89 22.58 -22.57
N THR A 495 23.94 23.04 -23.82
CA THR A 495 23.09 22.58 -24.93
C THR A 495 23.68 21.39 -25.69
N THR A 496 24.77 20.78 -25.19
CA THR A 496 25.37 19.64 -25.89
C THR A 496 24.45 18.41 -25.84
N PRO A 497 24.38 17.58 -26.91
CA PRO A 497 23.63 16.32 -26.89
C PRO A 497 24.04 15.39 -25.74
N SER A 498 25.31 15.46 -25.31
CA SER A 498 25.85 14.77 -24.13
C SER A 498 25.28 15.29 -22.80
N ALA A 499 24.97 16.58 -22.69
CA ALA A 499 24.33 17.15 -21.51
C ALA A 499 22.86 16.76 -21.41
N ALA A 500 22.14 16.74 -22.55
CA ALA A 500 20.76 16.25 -22.63
C ALA A 500 20.62 14.75 -22.30
N MET A 501 21.63 13.94 -22.62
CA MET A 501 21.67 12.52 -22.24
C MET A 501 22.02 12.31 -20.76
N ARG A 502 22.81 13.21 -20.16
CA ARG A 502 23.15 13.18 -18.72
C ARG A 502 21.95 13.54 -17.83
N THR A 503 21.03 14.39 -18.29
CA THR A 503 19.83 14.80 -17.54
C THR A 503 18.81 13.71 -17.24
N GLN A 504 18.95 12.50 -17.81
CA GLN A 504 17.94 11.44 -17.70
C GLN A 504 18.56 10.07 -17.38
N ALA A 505 19.81 10.03 -16.89
CA ALA A 505 20.43 8.79 -16.43
C ALA A 505 19.92 8.44 -15.04
N GLN A 506 19.21 7.31 -14.94
CA GLN A 506 18.76 6.72 -13.69
C GLN A 506 19.22 5.26 -13.62
N ARG A 507 19.63 4.82 -12.43
CA ARG A 507 20.02 3.43 -12.18
C ARG A 507 19.39 2.91 -10.90
N PHE A 508 18.99 1.64 -10.95
CA PHE A 508 18.47 0.90 -9.82
C PHE A 508 19.37 -0.29 -9.54
N VAL A 509 19.76 -0.49 -8.27
CA VAL A 509 20.59 -1.62 -7.85
C VAL A 509 20.05 -2.16 -6.54
N THR A 510 19.86 -3.47 -6.44
CA THR A 510 19.56 -4.09 -5.14
C THR A 510 20.84 -4.19 -4.32
N TYR A 511 20.82 -3.66 -3.10
CA TYR A 511 21.94 -3.70 -2.16
C TYR A 511 21.49 -4.21 -0.80
N THR A 512 22.30 -5.06 -0.18
CA THR A 512 22.07 -5.51 1.19
C THR A 512 23.03 -4.78 2.12
N VAL A 513 22.48 -4.00 3.05
CA VAL A 513 23.23 -3.35 4.12
C VAL A 513 23.45 -4.39 5.23
N PRO A 514 24.70 -4.85 5.48
CA PRO A 514 24.99 -5.81 6.53
C PRO A 514 24.88 -5.17 7.92
N ASP A 515 24.69 -5.99 8.95
CA ASP A 515 24.66 -5.54 10.35
C ASP A 515 26.09 -5.29 10.88
N VAL A 516 26.68 -4.18 10.45
CA VAL A 516 28.01 -3.67 10.87
C VAL A 516 27.95 -2.16 11.07
N GLU A 517 28.94 -1.56 11.72
CA GLU A 517 28.92 -0.11 11.97
C GLU A 517 29.09 0.73 10.69
N ARG A 518 29.93 0.28 9.76
CA ARG A 518 30.24 0.97 8.51
C ARG A 518 30.45 -0.04 7.38
N VAL A 519 29.93 0.28 6.20
CA VAL A 519 30.09 -0.53 5.00
C VAL A 519 30.36 0.36 3.79
N VAL A 520 31.25 -0.09 2.90
CA VAL A 520 31.47 0.53 1.59
C VAL A 520 30.68 -0.27 0.57
N SER A 521 29.68 0.35 -0.05
CA SER A 521 28.89 -0.26 -1.13
C SER A 521 29.71 -0.32 -2.42
N PRO A 522 29.37 -1.22 -3.35
CA PRO A 522 29.98 -1.25 -4.67
C PRO A 522 29.85 0.09 -5.40
N THR A 523 30.84 0.40 -6.25
CA THR A 523 30.74 1.54 -7.17
C THR A 523 29.57 1.34 -8.13
N ILE A 524 28.71 2.35 -8.26
CA ILE A 524 27.56 2.32 -9.16
C ILE A 524 27.88 3.21 -10.37
N ALA A 525 27.99 2.60 -11.55
CA ALA A 525 28.15 3.34 -12.80
C ALA A 525 26.78 3.80 -13.33
N LEU A 526 26.59 5.09 -13.55
CA LEU A 526 25.43 5.65 -14.25
C LEU A 526 25.56 5.38 -15.75
N VAL A 527 24.74 4.46 -16.25
CA VAL A 527 24.63 4.13 -17.67
C VAL A 527 23.38 4.82 -18.20
N GLY A 528 23.42 5.30 -19.46
CA GLY A 528 22.24 5.88 -20.11
C GLY A 528 21.04 4.93 -20.08
N GLY A 529 19.82 5.46 -20.00
CA GLY A 529 18.60 4.65 -19.97
C GLY A 529 18.28 3.97 -21.31
N VAL A 530 17.39 2.98 -21.27
CA VAL A 530 16.77 2.35 -22.43
C VAL A 530 15.52 3.14 -22.81
N THR A 531 15.37 3.47 -24.10
CA THR A 531 14.13 4.06 -24.58
C THR A 531 13.06 2.97 -24.70
N VAL A 532 11.88 3.21 -24.11
CA VAL A 532 10.67 2.40 -24.26
C VAL A 532 9.68 3.17 -25.13
N GLU A 533 9.23 2.54 -26.21
CA GLU A 533 8.27 3.13 -27.16
C GLU A 533 7.07 2.20 -27.30
N GLY A 534 5.88 2.78 -27.47
CA GLY A 534 4.66 1.99 -27.62
C GLY A 534 3.48 2.80 -28.15
N LEU A 535 2.34 2.13 -28.27
CA LEU A 535 1.11 2.69 -28.82
C LEU A 535 -0.10 2.27 -27.96
N VAL A 536 -0.89 3.27 -27.54
CA VAL A 536 -2.12 3.09 -26.76
C VAL A 536 -3.34 3.30 -27.65
N ARG A 537 -4.21 2.29 -27.74
CA ARG A 537 -5.41 2.30 -28.60
C ARG A 537 -6.69 1.94 -27.87
N ASP A 538 -7.79 2.42 -28.40
CA ASP A 538 -9.15 1.98 -28.09
C ASP A 538 -9.35 0.53 -28.58
N ALA A 539 -9.78 -0.38 -27.69
CA ALA A 539 -10.00 -1.78 -28.05
C ALA A 539 -11.17 -2.01 -29.03
N ASN A 540 -12.11 -1.06 -29.14
CA ASN A 540 -13.30 -1.17 -29.97
C ASN A 540 -13.14 -0.48 -31.32
N THR A 541 -12.49 0.69 -31.36
CA THR A 541 -12.33 1.50 -32.58
C THR A 541 -10.96 1.35 -33.24
N GLU A 542 -9.97 0.81 -32.52
CA GLU A 542 -8.56 0.75 -32.90
C GLU A 542 -7.88 2.13 -33.11
N GLU A 543 -8.56 3.23 -32.76
CA GLU A 543 -8.00 4.58 -32.81
C GLU A 543 -7.01 4.82 -31.65
N GLY A 544 -6.00 5.66 -31.89
CA GLY A 544 -5.03 6.07 -30.87
C GLY A 544 -5.68 6.92 -29.79
N ILE A 545 -5.27 6.73 -28.53
CA ILE A 545 -5.76 7.53 -27.40
C ILE A 545 -4.74 8.62 -27.10
N PRO A 546 -5.04 9.91 -27.34
CA PRO A 546 -4.10 10.99 -27.09
C PRO A 546 -3.98 11.35 -25.61
N ASP A 547 -2.85 11.95 -25.22
CA ASP A 547 -2.54 12.47 -23.87
C ASP A 547 -2.77 11.48 -22.70
N ALA A 548 -2.71 10.17 -22.96
CA ALA A 548 -2.65 9.17 -21.91
C ALA A 548 -1.28 9.26 -21.23
N SER A 549 -1.27 9.42 -19.91
CA SER A 549 -0.07 9.28 -19.09
C SER A 549 0.32 7.79 -19.03
N VAL A 550 1.60 7.51 -19.21
CA VAL A 550 2.21 6.19 -19.21
C VAL A 550 3.35 6.22 -18.21
N GLU A 551 3.13 5.60 -17.06
CA GLU A 551 4.11 5.46 -16.00
C GLU A 551 4.77 4.07 -16.12
N LEU A 552 6.09 4.03 -16.10
CA LEU A 552 6.85 2.79 -16.03
C LEU A 552 7.13 2.51 -14.57
N PHE A 553 6.96 1.25 -14.21
CA PHE A 553 7.19 0.82 -12.86
C PHE A 553 7.95 -0.50 -12.80
N LEU A 554 8.61 -0.69 -11.67
CA LEU A 554 9.42 -1.84 -11.40
C LEU A 554 8.86 -2.59 -10.18
N PRO A 555 8.40 -3.85 -10.35
CA PRO A 555 8.11 -4.72 -9.23
C PRO A 555 9.41 -5.23 -8.58
N VAL A 556 9.72 -4.81 -7.35
CA VAL A 556 10.84 -5.33 -6.55
C VAL A 556 10.34 -5.79 -5.18
N ASP A 557 10.55 -7.07 -4.86
CA ASP A 557 10.18 -7.67 -3.56
C ASP A 557 8.73 -7.32 -3.12
N GLY A 558 7.77 -7.37 -4.06
CA GLY A 558 6.35 -7.07 -3.80
C GLY A 558 5.98 -5.58 -3.75
N ARG A 559 6.95 -4.67 -3.95
CA ARG A 559 6.70 -3.23 -4.12
C ARG A 559 6.69 -2.84 -5.58
N VAL A 560 5.88 -1.86 -5.94
CA VAL A 560 5.88 -1.20 -7.25
C VAL A 560 6.57 0.15 -7.11
N ILE A 561 7.61 0.40 -7.91
CA ILE A 561 8.39 1.63 -7.86
C ILE A 561 8.34 2.30 -9.22
N SER A 562 7.87 3.54 -9.28
CA SER A 562 7.89 4.35 -10.49
C SER A 562 9.32 4.65 -10.93
N ILE A 563 9.63 4.37 -12.20
CA ILE A 563 10.95 4.52 -12.82
C ILE A 563 10.93 5.42 -14.06
N GLY A 564 9.77 5.94 -14.46
CA GLY A 564 9.64 6.84 -15.59
C GLY A 564 8.19 7.20 -15.87
N GLU A 565 7.96 8.32 -16.54
CA GLU A 565 6.63 8.78 -16.97
C GLU A 565 6.73 9.36 -18.38
N ALA A 566 5.68 9.17 -19.18
CA ALA A 566 5.52 9.75 -20.51
C ALA A 566 4.04 10.06 -20.78
N HIS A 567 3.78 10.82 -21.83
CA HIS A 567 2.44 11.05 -22.36
C HIS A 567 2.36 10.59 -23.81
N THR A 568 1.19 10.11 -24.23
CA THR A 568 0.95 9.78 -25.63
C THR A 568 0.68 11.02 -26.47
N ASP A 569 1.12 11.02 -27.73
CA ASP A 569 0.81 12.05 -28.72
C ASP A 569 -0.61 11.92 -29.30
N ASP A 570 -0.96 12.76 -30.28
CA ASP A 570 -2.27 12.78 -30.94
C ASP A 570 -2.66 11.45 -31.62
N LEU A 571 -1.69 10.56 -31.87
CA LEU A 571 -1.87 9.25 -32.50
C LEU A 571 -1.79 8.10 -31.47
N GLY A 572 -1.63 8.41 -30.19
CA GLY A 572 -1.50 7.42 -29.11
C GLY A 572 -0.09 6.87 -28.92
N HIS A 573 0.94 7.42 -29.59
CA HIS A 573 2.32 6.98 -29.42
C HIS A 573 2.96 7.62 -28.20
N PHE A 574 3.71 6.84 -27.41
CA PHE A 574 4.53 7.38 -26.33
C PHE A 574 5.99 6.94 -26.45
N ARG A 575 6.86 7.75 -25.85
CA ARG A 575 8.28 7.44 -25.68
C ARG A 575 8.69 7.81 -24.26
N ALA A 576 9.22 6.84 -23.54
CA ALA A 576 9.74 6.99 -22.19
C ALA A 576 11.16 6.46 -22.08
N ILE A 577 11.88 6.84 -21.01
CA ILE A 577 13.22 6.33 -20.74
C ILE A 577 13.14 5.50 -19.47
N ALA A 578 13.43 4.20 -19.62
CA ALA A 578 13.61 3.28 -18.52
C ALA A 578 15.11 3.18 -18.15
N PRO A 579 15.45 2.81 -16.92
CA PRO A 579 16.82 2.47 -16.53
C PRO A 579 17.35 1.29 -17.36
N SER A 580 18.63 1.32 -17.74
CA SER A 580 19.23 0.31 -18.63
C SER A 580 19.61 -1.02 -17.98
N ALA A 581 19.53 -1.13 -16.66
CA ALA A 581 19.83 -2.37 -15.95
C ALA A 581 19.13 -2.42 -14.58
N LEU A 582 18.83 -3.66 -14.18
CA LEU A 582 18.45 -4.08 -12.83
C LEU A 582 19.45 -5.08 -12.28
#